data_AF-A0AAP9SLG3-F1
#
_entry.id   AF-A0AAP9SLG3-F1
#
_cell.length_a   1.000
_cell.length_b   1.000
_cell.length_c   1.000
_cell.angle_alpha   90.00
_cell.angle_beta   90.00
_cell.angle_gamma   90.00
#
_symmetry.space_group_name_H-M   'P 1'
#
loop_
_entity.id
_entity.type
_entity.pdbx_description
1 polymer ?
#
loop_
_entity_poly.entity_id
_entity_poly.type
_entity_poly.pdbx_seq_one_letter_code
_entity_poly.pdbx_strand_id
1 'polypeptide(L)'
;MTYDGDSGEQIIWVWESLNKFQTVCISRIFNFQLQDLRNPPSTVQDFNDYEYSFNFGTLNNEYITVPGRILSINRDVLIHKSIKLERKVFASERNVSIFGRLSKLLDHTNPIIIGGDKPEAIPKSVFQELQSKFPNTGELDRYANARVHAILAGYLDGMKDARERYEHYLNRKTVIRKTDKLDLEVLNKLEIEKYTLIRDIIQDALNNKTNLSEDDWQSLMIPFITLLFPKYIKVLEKVKIFDYYSNPSAKTNRFIDIALVDANGNLDIIEVKKPFDDKILRKTPYRDNYIPTSELSGGIMQAEKYIFHLSKWGVKGEKELTNAYKNSLPAGMCIRISNPKAIIIVGRDQIANGNMTDGQLLDFEIIKRKYANMIDILTYDDLLRRLNNTIEALKG
;
A
#
# COMPACT_ATOMS: atom_id res chain seq x y z
N MET A 1 -19.98 47.77 4.58
CA MET A 1 -20.33 46.81 3.52
C MET A 1 -21.45 47.42 2.73
N THR A 2 -21.37 47.40 1.40
CA THR A 2 -22.48 47.79 0.55
C THR A 2 -23.15 46.55 -0.06
N TYR A 3 -24.44 46.64 -0.38
CA TYR A 3 -25.24 45.59 -1.00
C TYR A 3 -26.28 46.20 -1.95
N ASP A 4 -26.24 45.79 -3.21
CA ASP A 4 -27.03 46.30 -4.35
C ASP A 4 -27.93 45.21 -4.99
N GLY A 5 -27.91 43.98 -4.48
CA GLY A 5 -28.75 42.88 -4.97
C GLY A 5 -28.04 41.95 -5.96
N ASP A 6 -28.54 40.72 -6.08
CA ASP A 6 -28.16 39.83 -7.18
C ASP A 6 -29.07 40.13 -8.39
N SER A 7 -28.55 40.02 -9.63
CA SER A 7 -29.29 40.39 -10.85
C SER A 7 -30.69 39.75 -10.91
N GLY A 8 -31.74 40.56 -10.78
CA GLY A 8 -33.14 40.14 -10.90
C GLY A 8 -33.92 40.00 -9.58
N GLU A 9 -33.30 40.15 -8.40
CA GLU A 9 -34.02 40.21 -7.13
C GLU A 9 -34.36 41.66 -6.73
N GLN A 10 -35.62 41.92 -6.36
CA GLN A 10 -35.99 43.20 -5.76
C GLN A 10 -35.40 43.32 -4.36
N ILE A 11 -34.42 44.19 -4.17
CA ILE A 11 -33.70 44.43 -2.89
C ILE A 11 -34.55 45.00 -1.75
N ILE A 12 -35.85 45.24 -1.99
CA ILE A 12 -36.81 45.66 -0.98
C ILE A 12 -36.90 44.67 0.20
N TRP A 13 -36.64 43.38 -0.06
CA TRP A 13 -36.68 42.32 0.95
C TRP A 13 -35.75 42.58 2.15
N VAL A 14 -34.63 43.30 1.92
CA VAL A 14 -33.68 43.66 2.98
C VAL A 14 -34.36 44.59 3.98
N TRP A 15 -35.04 45.63 3.50
CA TRP A 15 -35.77 46.58 4.33
C TRP A 15 -36.96 45.94 5.03
N GLU A 16 -37.72 45.09 4.32
CA GLU A 16 -38.82 44.34 4.92
C GLU A 16 -38.33 43.43 6.06
N SER A 17 -37.20 42.74 5.86
CA SER A 17 -36.60 41.88 6.88
C SER A 17 -36.12 42.68 8.10
N LEU A 18 -35.44 43.80 7.87
CA LEU A 18 -34.97 44.68 8.95
C LEU A 18 -36.13 45.28 9.75
N ASN A 19 -37.20 45.73 9.10
CA ASN A 19 -38.36 46.27 9.81
C ASN A 19 -39.08 45.19 10.63
N LYS A 20 -39.32 44.02 10.03
CA LYS A 20 -40.11 42.97 10.65
C LYS A 20 -39.34 42.20 11.73
N PHE A 21 -38.06 41.91 11.49
CA PHE A 21 -37.26 41.01 12.34
C PHE A 21 -36.09 41.71 13.02
N GLN A 22 -35.89 43.01 12.80
CA GLN A 22 -34.75 43.79 13.31
C GLN A 22 -33.37 43.26 12.85
N THR A 23 -33.36 42.31 11.91
CA THR A 23 -32.17 41.63 11.42
C THR A 23 -32.32 41.21 9.96
N VAL A 24 -31.20 41.04 9.26
CA VAL A 24 -31.16 40.54 7.88
C VAL A 24 -29.90 39.70 7.67
N CYS A 25 -30.02 38.61 6.91
CA CYS A 25 -28.89 37.75 6.54
C CYS A 25 -28.58 37.87 5.05
N ILE A 26 -27.49 38.57 4.71
CA ILE A 26 -27.04 38.79 3.33
C ILE A 26 -26.06 37.69 2.93
N SER A 27 -26.26 37.15 1.72
CA SER A 27 -25.48 36.04 1.14
C SER A 27 -25.36 34.79 2.03
N ARG A 28 -26.30 34.60 2.98
CA ARG A 28 -26.27 33.52 4.00
C ARG A 28 -25.04 33.53 4.91
N ILE A 29 -24.34 34.65 5.00
CA ILE A 29 -23.08 34.78 5.75
C ILE A 29 -23.13 35.99 6.68
N PHE A 30 -23.57 37.13 6.17
CA PHE A 30 -23.48 38.41 6.87
C PHE A 30 -24.79 38.74 7.55
N ASN A 31 -24.79 38.81 8.88
CA ASN A 31 -25.97 39.03 9.70
C ASN A 31 -25.92 40.45 10.27
N PHE A 32 -26.76 41.33 9.73
CA PHE A 32 -26.86 42.71 10.17
C PHE A 32 -28.12 42.92 11.00
N GLN A 33 -28.03 43.83 11.96
CA GLN A 33 -29.15 44.36 12.72
C GLN A 33 -29.56 45.71 12.14
N LEU A 34 -30.78 46.18 12.45
CA LEU A 34 -31.25 47.49 12.00
C LEU A 34 -30.28 48.63 12.37
N GLN A 35 -29.69 48.58 13.56
CA GLN A 35 -28.68 49.55 14.01
C GLN A 35 -27.38 49.57 13.18
N ASP A 36 -27.11 48.52 12.40
CA ASP A 36 -25.94 48.48 11.53
C ASP A 36 -26.18 49.25 10.23
N LEU A 37 -27.43 49.53 9.86
CA LEU A 37 -27.78 50.24 8.64
C LEU A 37 -27.41 51.73 8.73
N ARG A 38 -26.61 52.21 7.78
CA ARG A 38 -26.15 53.62 7.71
C ARG A 38 -27.09 54.52 6.94
N ASN A 39 -27.81 53.94 5.99
CA ASN A 39 -28.73 54.63 5.10
C ASN A 39 -30.08 53.91 5.15
N PRO A 40 -30.98 54.26 6.08
CA PRO A 40 -32.37 53.78 6.02
C PRO A 40 -33.11 54.33 4.78
N PRO A 41 -33.94 53.53 4.09
CA PRO A 41 -34.77 53.99 2.98
C PRO A 41 -35.73 55.12 3.36
N SER A 42 -35.99 56.03 2.42
CA SER A 42 -37.05 57.05 2.55
C SER A 42 -38.45 56.45 2.31
N THR A 43 -39.51 57.17 2.67
CA THR A 43 -40.91 56.72 2.50
C THR A 43 -41.35 56.55 1.05
N VAL A 44 -40.63 57.16 0.09
CA VAL A 44 -40.89 57.08 -1.36
C VAL A 44 -39.68 56.50 -2.11
N GLN A 45 -38.90 55.66 -1.44
CA GLN A 45 -37.66 55.12 -1.99
C GLN A 45 -37.88 54.29 -3.26
N ASP A 46 -37.17 54.63 -4.32
CA ASP A 46 -36.98 53.73 -5.46
C ASP A 46 -35.92 52.69 -5.10
N PHE A 47 -36.29 51.41 -5.17
CA PHE A 47 -35.43 50.27 -4.87
C PHE A 47 -34.77 49.66 -6.11
N ASN A 48 -34.95 50.24 -7.31
CA ASN A 48 -34.30 49.72 -8.52
C ASN A 48 -32.78 49.95 -8.50
N ASP A 49 -32.33 51.11 -8.01
CA ASP A 49 -30.91 51.50 -7.96
C ASP A 49 -30.42 51.75 -6.51
N TYR A 50 -31.10 51.17 -5.52
CA TYR A 50 -30.75 51.41 -4.12
C TYR A 50 -29.58 50.53 -3.65
N GLU A 51 -28.65 51.09 -2.89
CA GLU A 51 -27.52 50.35 -2.32
C GLU A 51 -27.57 50.45 -0.79
N TYR A 52 -27.75 49.33 -0.09
CA TYR A 52 -27.71 49.31 1.37
C TYR A 52 -26.28 49.37 1.88
N SER A 53 -25.99 50.28 2.81
CA SER A 53 -24.70 50.45 3.46
C SER A 53 -24.78 50.05 4.94
N PHE A 54 -24.00 49.05 5.34
CA PHE A 54 -23.92 48.55 6.71
C PHE A 54 -22.57 48.83 7.38
N ASN A 55 -22.62 49.11 8.69
CA ASN A 55 -21.49 49.05 9.61
C ASN A 55 -20.98 47.60 9.70
N PHE A 56 -19.90 47.30 8.96
CA PHE A 56 -19.34 45.95 8.90
C PHE A 56 -18.31 45.66 10.00
N GLY A 57 -17.55 46.68 10.38
CA GLY A 57 -16.50 46.57 11.37
C GLY A 57 -15.85 47.92 11.65
N THR A 58 -15.02 47.95 12.68
CA THR A 58 -14.31 49.15 13.12
C THR A 58 -12.83 49.00 12.83
N LEU A 59 -12.24 50.02 12.20
CA LEU A 59 -10.79 50.07 11.98
C LEU A 59 -10.13 50.58 13.26
N ASN A 60 -9.33 49.73 13.89
CA ASN A 60 -8.52 50.06 15.05
C ASN A 60 -7.04 49.80 14.70
N ASN A 61 -6.24 50.86 14.66
CA ASN A 61 -4.86 50.83 14.16
C ASN A 61 -4.80 50.23 12.74
N GLU A 62 -4.20 49.05 12.59
CA GLU A 62 -4.04 48.38 11.29
C GLU A 62 -5.03 47.24 11.04
N TYR A 63 -5.98 47.02 11.97
CA TYR A 63 -6.91 45.90 11.92
C TYR A 63 -8.36 46.36 11.86
N ILE A 64 -9.12 45.77 10.95
CA ILE A 64 -10.58 45.89 10.90
C ILE A 64 -11.14 44.79 11.81
N THR A 65 -11.81 45.20 12.88
CA THR A 65 -12.50 44.30 13.81
C THR A 65 -13.92 44.08 13.31
N VAL A 66 -14.22 42.85 12.89
CA VAL A 66 -15.56 42.42 12.48
C VAL A 66 -16.21 41.70 13.67
N PRO A 67 -17.29 42.26 14.24
CA PRO A 67 -18.03 41.62 15.32
C PRO A 67 -18.46 40.20 14.96
N GLY A 68 -18.23 39.23 15.85
CA GLY A 68 -18.57 37.82 15.62
C GLY A 68 -20.03 37.58 15.25
N ARG A 69 -20.94 38.40 15.81
CA ARG A 69 -22.38 38.38 15.47
C ARG A 69 -22.66 38.58 13.98
N ILE A 70 -21.85 39.38 13.28
CA ILE A 70 -22.03 39.65 11.84
C ILE A 70 -21.72 38.39 11.03
N LEU A 71 -20.84 37.51 11.51
CA LEU A 71 -20.46 36.27 10.84
C LEU A 71 -21.11 35.02 11.47
N SER A 72 -22.06 35.21 12.40
CA SER A 72 -22.69 34.15 13.19
C SER A 72 -21.71 33.22 13.90
N ILE A 73 -20.69 33.80 14.55
CA ILE A 73 -19.68 33.10 15.34
C ILE A 73 -19.53 33.74 16.73
N ASN A 74 -18.98 32.98 17.68
CA ASN A 74 -18.85 33.38 19.08
C ASN A 74 -17.58 34.19 19.42
N ARG A 75 -16.93 34.77 18.41
CA ARG A 75 -15.65 35.47 18.52
C ARG A 75 -15.50 36.48 17.40
N ASP A 76 -14.77 37.56 17.65
CA ASP A 76 -14.51 38.56 16.63
C ASP A 76 -13.44 38.09 15.63
N VAL A 77 -13.44 38.72 14.46
CA VAL A 77 -12.40 38.52 13.44
C VAL A 77 -11.65 39.82 13.25
N LEU A 78 -10.33 39.78 13.41
CA LEU A 78 -9.44 40.91 13.15
C LEU A 78 -8.73 40.69 11.83
N ILE A 79 -9.02 41.54 10.85
CA ILE A 79 -8.44 41.43 9.51
C ILE A 79 -7.50 42.62 9.29
N HIS A 80 -6.23 42.33 9.03
CA HIS A 80 -5.26 43.37 8.74
C HIS A 80 -5.61 44.14 7.44
N LYS A 81 -5.39 45.46 7.41
CA LYS A 81 -5.72 46.35 6.28
C LYS A 81 -5.09 45.95 4.93
N SER A 82 -4.04 45.13 4.93
CA SER A 82 -3.39 44.61 3.71
C SER A 82 -4.18 43.50 2.99
N ILE A 83 -5.31 43.08 3.56
CA ILE A 83 -6.21 42.09 2.97
C ILE A 83 -7.41 42.84 2.38
N LYS A 84 -7.60 42.71 1.06
CA LYS A 84 -8.76 43.28 0.39
C LYS A 84 -10.02 42.60 0.89
N LEU A 85 -10.95 43.36 1.46
CA LEU A 85 -12.23 42.83 1.91
C LEU A 85 -13.16 42.61 0.72
N GLU A 86 -13.49 41.36 0.48
CA GLU A 86 -14.38 40.91 -0.59
C GLU A 86 -15.08 39.62 -0.13
N ARG A 87 -16.22 39.28 -0.73
CA ARG A 87 -17.04 38.14 -0.30
C ARG A 87 -16.24 36.83 -0.15
N LYS A 88 -15.27 36.57 -1.05
CA LYS A 88 -14.43 35.35 -1.02
C LYS A 88 -13.51 35.21 0.19
N VAL A 89 -13.30 36.29 0.96
CA VAL A 89 -12.60 36.25 2.26
C VAL A 89 -13.45 35.55 3.32
N PHE A 90 -14.77 35.67 3.23
CA PHE A 90 -15.70 35.20 4.26
C PHE A 90 -16.47 33.94 3.83
N ALA A 91 -16.70 33.78 2.53
CA ALA A 91 -17.55 32.74 1.97
C ALA A 91 -16.81 31.91 0.90
N SER A 92 -16.96 30.59 0.99
CA SER A 92 -16.57 29.65 -0.06
C SER A 92 -17.79 29.24 -0.89
N GLU A 93 -17.61 28.28 -1.80
CA GLU A 93 -18.66 27.62 -2.60
C GLU A 93 -19.87 27.23 -1.73
N ARG A 94 -21.09 27.33 -2.30
CA ARG A 94 -22.37 27.08 -1.59
C ARG A 94 -22.62 27.98 -0.36
N ASN A 95 -22.05 29.18 -0.31
CA ASN A 95 -22.17 30.10 0.82
C ASN A 95 -21.67 29.47 2.14
N VAL A 96 -20.63 28.65 2.07
CA VAL A 96 -20.01 28.08 3.27
C VAL A 96 -19.16 29.14 3.97
N SER A 97 -19.50 29.47 5.22
CA SER A 97 -18.74 30.42 6.03
C SER A 97 -17.35 29.87 6.38
N ILE A 98 -16.30 30.54 5.89
CA ILE A 98 -14.90 30.18 6.18
C ILE A 98 -14.64 30.35 7.68
N PHE A 99 -14.97 31.52 8.24
CA PHE A 99 -14.82 31.79 9.67
C PHE A 99 -15.78 30.96 10.53
N GLY A 100 -16.97 30.62 10.01
CA GLY A 100 -17.87 29.68 10.67
C GLY A 100 -17.28 28.28 10.80
N ARG A 101 -16.54 27.79 9.79
CA ARG A 101 -15.80 26.52 9.91
C ARG A 101 -14.63 26.63 10.88
N LEU A 102 -13.83 27.68 10.77
CA LEU A 102 -12.70 27.90 11.68
C LEU A 102 -13.18 27.98 13.13
N SER A 103 -14.22 28.77 13.40
CA SER A 103 -14.79 28.91 14.76
C SER A 103 -15.29 27.60 15.35
N LYS A 104 -15.74 26.62 14.55
CA LYS A 104 -16.17 25.30 15.03
C LYS A 104 -15.02 24.36 15.36
N LEU A 105 -13.82 24.65 14.84
CA LEU A 105 -12.62 23.83 15.04
C LEU A 105 -11.73 24.34 16.17
N LEU A 106 -12.07 25.49 16.76
CA LEU A 106 -11.26 26.17 17.77
C LEU A 106 -11.95 26.11 19.14
N ASP A 107 -11.26 25.54 20.12
CA ASP A 107 -11.79 25.30 21.48
C ASP A 107 -11.67 26.49 22.45
N HIS A 108 -11.16 27.64 21.99
CA HIS A 108 -11.09 28.89 22.74
C HIS A 108 -12.02 29.95 22.13
N THR A 109 -12.28 31.07 22.82
CA THR A 109 -13.09 32.19 22.29
C THR A 109 -12.26 33.39 21.79
N ASN A 110 -10.92 33.30 21.84
CA ASN A 110 -10.05 34.37 21.36
C ASN A 110 -10.36 34.74 19.89
N PRO A 111 -10.17 36.02 19.50
CA PRO A 111 -10.43 36.46 18.15
C PRO A 111 -9.61 35.71 17.09
N ILE A 112 -10.17 35.53 15.90
CA ILE A 112 -9.43 35.01 14.74
C ILE A 112 -8.70 36.18 14.10
N ILE A 113 -7.36 36.14 14.06
CA ILE A 113 -6.54 37.23 13.54
C ILE A 113 -5.94 36.81 12.20
N ILE A 114 -6.16 37.60 11.15
CA ILE A 114 -5.64 37.33 9.80
C ILE A 114 -4.68 38.45 9.37
N GLY A 115 -3.44 38.05 9.07
CA GLY A 115 -2.38 38.93 8.57
C GLY A 115 -1.78 39.91 9.59
N GLY A 116 -0.83 40.72 9.11
CA GLY A 116 0.02 41.58 9.94
C GLY A 116 1.05 40.78 10.74
N ASP A 117 1.68 41.44 11.71
CA ASP A 117 2.85 40.90 12.43
C ASP A 117 2.53 40.38 13.84
N LYS A 118 1.24 40.28 14.19
CA LYS A 118 0.84 39.70 15.48
C LYS A 118 1.23 38.22 15.55
N PRO A 119 1.86 37.73 16.64
CA PRO A 119 2.29 36.33 16.76
C PRO A 119 1.16 35.31 16.61
N GLU A 120 -0.05 35.67 17.04
CA GLU A 120 -1.28 34.86 16.97
C GLU A 120 -2.00 34.96 15.61
N ALA A 121 -1.47 35.74 14.66
CA ALA A 121 -2.09 35.94 13.36
C ALA A 121 -1.82 34.79 12.41
N ILE A 122 -2.86 34.35 11.71
CA ILE A 122 -2.72 33.48 10.53
C ILE A 122 -2.05 34.33 9.43
N PRO A 123 -0.84 33.96 8.94
CA PRO A 123 -0.17 34.72 7.89
C PRO A 123 -1.03 34.81 6.63
N LYS A 124 -0.92 35.93 5.91
CA LYS A 124 -1.69 36.14 4.67
C LYS A 124 -1.53 35.00 3.67
N SER A 125 -0.30 34.49 3.49
CA SER A 125 0.00 33.36 2.61
C SER A 125 -0.71 32.07 3.03
N VAL A 126 -0.72 31.77 4.33
CA VAL A 126 -1.41 30.59 4.89
C VAL A 126 -2.92 30.71 4.74
N PHE A 127 -3.48 31.90 4.97
CA PHE A 127 -4.92 32.13 4.77
C PHE A 127 -5.31 32.01 3.29
N GLN A 128 -4.49 32.52 2.37
CA GLN A 128 -4.69 32.34 0.94
C GLN A 128 -4.58 30.87 0.52
N GLU A 129 -3.64 30.12 1.10
CA GLU A 129 -3.52 28.67 0.88
C GLU A 129 -4.80 27.95 1.36
N LEU A 130 -5.30 28.28 2.56
CA LEU A 130 -6.56 27.75 3.09
C LEU A 130 -7.71 28.02 2.11
N GLN A 131 -7.86 29.26 1.64
CA GLN A 131 -8.89 29.61 0.66
C GLN A 131 -8.77 28.79 -0.63
N SER A 132 -7.54 28.58 -1.14
CA SER A 132 -7.32 27.79 -2.35
C SER A 132 -7.60 26.29 -2.18
N LYS A 133 -7.47 25.77 -0.95
CA LYS A 133 -7.66 24.36 -0.64
C LYS A 133 -9.05 24.00 -0.14
N PHE A 134 -9.86 25.00 0.23
CA PHE A 134 -11.22 24.80 0.70
C PHE A 134 -12.02 23.91 -0.30
N PRO A 135 -12.75 22.89 0.17
CA PRO A 135 -13.49 22.00 -0.72
C PRO A 135 -14.50 22.77 -1.57
N ASN A 136 -14.47 22.54 -2.89
CA ASN A 136 -15.48 23.08 -3.79
C ASN A 136 -16.70 22.15 -3.87
N THR A 137 -17.77 22.63 -4.52
CA THR A 137 -19.01 21.88 -4.78
C THR A 137 -18.73 20.46 -5.33
N GLY A 138 -17.87 20.35 -6.35
CA GLY A 138 -17.56 19.06 -6.97
C GLY A 138 -16.79 18.11 -6.06
N GLU A 139 -15.92 18.61 -5.18
CA GLU A 139 -15.22 17.82 -4.17
C GLU A 139 -16.18 17.26 -3.12
N LEU A 140 -17.10 18.11 -2.63
CA LEU A 140 -18.11 17.71 -1.65
C LEU A 140 -19.05 16.64 -2.21
N ASP A 141 -19.47 16.79 -3.47
CA ASP A 141 -20.35 15.81 -4.13
C ASP A 141 -19.62 14.49 -4.39
N ARG A 142 -18.35 14.53 -4.81
CA ARG A 142 -17.54 13.31 -4.96
C ARG A 142 -17.36 12.58 -3.63
N TYR A 143 -17.07 13.31 -2.55
CA TYR A 143 -16.96 12.73 -1.21
C TYR A 143 -18.27 12.06 -0.77
N ALA A 144 -19.41 12.76 -0.93
CA ALA A 144 -20.72 12.22 -0.58
C ALA A 144 -21.05 10.95 -1.39
N ASN A 145 -20.83 11.00 -2.71
CA ASN A 145 -21.07 9.85 -3.59
C ASN A 145 -20.15 8.67 -3.25
N ALA A 146 -18.87 8.92 -2.94
CA ALA A 146 -17.92 7.87 -2.52
C ALA A 146 -18.35 7.22 -1.19
N ARG A 147 -18.87 8.00 -0.24
CA ARG A 147 -19.41 7.48 1.02
C ARG A 147 -20.62 6.58 0.81
N VAL A 148 -21.57 7.00 -0.05
CA VAL A 148 -22.75 6.19 -0.40
C VAL A 148 -22.32 4.90 -1.11
N HIS A 149 -21.41 5.00 -2.08
CA HIS A 149 -20.88 3.85 -2.81
C HIS A 149 -20.22 2.83 -1.87
N ALA A 150 -19.41 3.27 -0.90
CA ALA A 150 -18.74 2.38 0.03
C ALA A 150 -19.70 1.53 0.88
N ILE A 151 -20.91 2.02 1.12
CA ILE A 151 -21.94 1.32 1.90
C ILE A 151 -22.75 0.38 1.00
N LEU A 152 -23.10 0.82 -0.21
CA LEU A 152 -24.10 0.14 -1.04
C LEU A 152 -23.53 -0.73 -2.18
N ALA A 153 -22.25 -0.61 -2.53
CA ALA A 153 -21.67 -1.33 -3.67
C ALA A 153 -21.70 -2.86 -3.53
N GLY A 154 -21.75 -3.39 -2.30
CA GLY A 154 -21.92 -4.83 -2.06
C GLY A 154 -23.37 -5.31 -2.13
N TYR A 155 -24.34 -4.40 -2.27
CA TYR A 155 -25.78 -4.69 -2.24
C TYR A 155 -26.51 -4.32 -3.53
N LEU A 156 -25.97 -3.40 -4.33
CA LEU A 156 -26.60 -2.90 -5.55
C LEU A 156 -25.69 -3.10 -6.76
N ASP A 157 -26.20 -3.79 -7.77
CA ASP A 157 -25.51 -3.94 -9.05
C ASP A 157 -25.56 -2.66 -9.89
N GLY A 158 -24.55 -2.46 -10.75
CA GLY A 158 -24.52 -1.36 -11.72
C GLY A 158 -24.22 0.03 -11.13
N MET A 159 -23.76 0.11 -9.88
CA MET A 159 -23.32 1.37 -9.29
C MET A 159 -22.11 1.94 -10.06
N LYS A 160 -22.16 3.23 -10.39
CA LYS A 160 -21.01 3.93 -10.96
C LYS A 160 -19.93 4.04 -9.88
N ASP A 161 -18.67 3.68 -10.20
CA ASP A 161 -17.57 3.72 -9.24
C ASP A 161 -17.28 5.17 -8.80
N ALA A 162 -17.94 5.57 -7.71
CA ALA A 162 -17.79 6.90 -7.15
C ALA A 162 -16.56 6.99 -6.25
N ARG A 163 -16.08 5.84 -5.74
CA ARG A 163 -14.91 5.77 -4.89
C ARG A 163 -13.66 6.06 -5.70
N GLU A 164 -13.46 5.32 -6.79
CA GLU A 164 -12.32 5.50 -7.70
C GLU A 164 -12.27 6.92 -8.27
N ARG A 165 -13.42 7.48 -8.68
CA ARG A 165 -13.51 8.87 -9.16
C ARG A 165 -13.12 9.91 -8.12
N TYR A 166 -13.42 9.67 -6.84
CA TYR A 166 -13.01 10.56 -5.75
C TYR A 166 -11.51 10.42 -5.46
N GLU A 167 -10.98 9.19 -5.41
CA GLU A 167 -9.55 8.91 -5.24
C GLU A 167 -8.72 9.54 -6.37
N HIS A 168 -9.13 9.41 -7.63
CA HIS A 168 -8.48 10.09 -8.76
C HIS A 168 -8.54 11.62 -8.68
N TYR A 169 -9.60 12.18 -8.09
CA TYR A 169 -9.65 13.62 -7.85
C TYR A 169 -8.66 14.05 -6.76
N LEU A 170 -8.60 13.32 -5.65
CA LEU A 170 -7.65 13.58 -4.58
C LEU A 170 -6.20 13.42 -5.06
N ASN A 171 -5.88 12.39 -5.84
CA ASN A 171 -4.53 12.15 -6.37
C ASN A 171 -4.08 13.25 -7.33
N ARG A 172 -5.01 13.89 -8.06
CA ARG A 172 -4.70 15.06 -8.90
C ARG A 172 -4.50 16.34 -8.08
N LYS A 173 -5.21 16.49 -6.96
CA LYS A 173 -5.14 17.68 -6.08
C LYS A 173 -3.97 17.60 -5.10
N THR A 174 -3.62 16.39 -4.69
CA THR A 174 -2.42 16.12 -3.91
C THR A 174 -1.25 16.27 -4.85
N VAL A 175 -0.66 17.47 -4.91
CA VAL A 175 0.73 17.60 -5.34
C VAL A 175 1.47 16.65 -4.41
N ILE A 176 1.87 15.49 -4.94
CA ILE A 176 2.71 14.54 -4.23
C ILE A 176 3.93 15.37 -3.85
N ARG A 177 3.97 15.84 -2.59
CA ARG A 177 5.23 16.23 -1.96
C ARG A 177 6.08 15.01 -2.23
N LYS A 178 7.12 15.15 -3.06
CA LYS A 178 8.13 14.11 -3.24
C LYS A 178 8.42 13.64 -1.83
N THR A 179 7.89 12.48 -1.46
CA THR A 179 8.29 11.81 -0.24
C THR A 179 9.79 11.74 -0.37
N ASP A 180 10.50 12.30 0.61
CA ASP A 180 11.95 12.21 0.68
C ASP A 180 12.30 10.78 0.30
N LYS A 181 13.07 10.61 -0.79
CA LYS A 181 13.42 9.28 -1.28
C LYS A 181 13.97 8.54 -0.08
N LEU A 182 13.32 7.44 0.30
CA LEU A 182 13.82 6.58 1.34
C LEU A 182 15.22 6.18 0.92
N ASP A 183 16.23 6.58 1.70
CA ASP A 183 17.61 6.20 1.43
C ASP A 183 17.76 4.71 1.72
N LEU A 184 17.89 3.93 0.64
CA LEU A 184 18.03 2.48 0.68
C LEU A 184 19.48 2.04 0.46
N GLU A 185 20.45 2.97 0.38
CA GLU A 185 21.84 2.63 0.04
C GLU A 185 22.44 1.60 0.99
N VAL A 186 22.23 1.80 2.31
CA VAL A 186 22.72 0.88 3.34
C VAL A 186 22.09 -0.51 3.19
N LEU A 187 20.79 -0.58 2.90
CA LEU A 187 20.08 -1.84 2.74
C LEU A 187 20.55 -2.58 1.48
N ASN A 188 20.68 -1.87 0.36
CA ASN A 188 21.17 -2.45 -0.89
C ASN A 188 22.59 -3.00 -0.72
N LYS A 189 23.47 -2.28 0.00
CA LYS A 189 24.82 -2.75 0.29
C LYS A 189 24.82 -4.08 1.06
N LEU A 190 24.01 -4.19 2.12
CA LEU A 190 23.87 -5.42 2.91
C LEU A 190 23.31 -6.58 2.07
N GLU A 191 22.32 -6.32 1.22
CA GLU A 191 21.76 -7.32 0.32
C GLU A 191 22.81 -7.80 -0.71
N ILE A 192 23.59 -6.88 -1.29
CA ILE A 192 24.69 -7.22 -2.21
C ILE A 192 25.73 -8.09 -1.53
N GLU A 193 26.19 -7.74 -0.33
CA GLU A 193 27.17 -8.52 0.44
C GLU A 193 26.64 -9.93 0.76
N LYS A 194 25.37 -10.03 1.20
CA LYS A 194 24.69 -11.31 1.45
C LYS A 194 24.65 -12.19 0.20
N TYR A 195 24.16 -11.68 -0.93
CA TYR A 195 24.03 -12.49 -2.15
C TYR A 195 25.40 -12.84 -2.76
N THR A 196 26.39 -11.95 -2.64
CA THR A 196 27.77 -12.20 -3.07
C THR A 196 28.37 -13.37 -2.30
N LEU A 197 28.24 -13.37 -0.97
CA LEU A 197 28.73 -14.47 -0.13
C LEU A 197 28.10 -15.81 -0.51
N ILE A 198 26.77 -15.85 -0.67
CA ILE A 198 26.05 -17.08 -1.03
C ILE A 198 26.51 -17.58 -2.39
N ARG A 199 26.57 -16.69 -3.38
CA ARG A 199 27.02 -17.02 -4.74
C ARG A 199 28.43 -17.59 -4.72
N ASP A 200 29.37 -16.92 -4.04
CA ASP A 200 30.78 -17.28 -4.05
C ASP A 200 31.00 -18.64 -3.39
N ILE A 201 30.27 -18.95 -2.32
CA ILE A 201 30.33 -20.26 -1.65
C ILE A 201 29.81 -21.38 -2.55
N ILE A 202 28.67 -21.16 -3.23
CA ILE A 202 28.10 -22.15 -4.16
C ILE A 202 29.05 -22.34 -5.36
N GLN A 203 29.56 -21.25 -5.92
CA GLN A 203 30.47 -21.27 -7.06
C GLN A 203 31.81 -21.94 -6.73
N ASP A 204 32.38 -21.68 -5.57
CA ASP A 204 33.58 -22.33 -5.07
C ASP A 204 33.36 -23.84 -4.91
N ALA A 205 32.23 -24.24 -4.30
CA ALA A 205 31.90 -25.66 -4.14
C ALA A 205 31.79 -26.39 -5.49
N LEU A 206 31.19 -25.74 -6.50
CA LEU A 206 31.06 -26.29 -7.85
C LEU A 206 32.41 -26.44 -8.56
N ASN A 207 33.33 -25.49 -8.37
CA ASN A 207 34.61 -25.47 -9.09
C ASN A 207 35.71 -26.28 -8.40
N ASN A 208 35.76 -26.25 -7.06
CA ASN A 208 36.92 -26.69 -6.29
C ASN A 208 36.63 -27.90 -5.38
N LYS A 209 35.36 -28.27 -5.16
CA LYS A 209 34.97 -29.33 -4.21
C LYS A 209 34.31 -30.52 -4.92
N THR A 210 35.07 -31.15 -5.82
CA THR A 210 34.61 -32.24 -6.72
C THR A 210 34.18 -33.54 -6.02
N ASN A 211 34.47 -33.71 -4.71
CA ASN A 211 34.20 -34.95 -3.97
C ASN A 211 33.13 -34.80 -2.87
N LEU A 212 32.33 -33.74 -2.88
CA LEU A 212 31.25 -33.58 -1.90
C LEU A 212 30.14 -34.63 -2.12
N SER A 213 29.72 -35.27 -1.04
CA SER A 213 28.55 -36.14 -1.00
C SER A 213 27.24 -35.34 -1.07
N GLU A 214 26.11 -36.01 -1.28
CA GLU A 214 24.80 -35.34 -1.25
C GLU A 214 24.52 -34.68 0.11
N ASP A 215 24.87 -35.36 1.21
CA ASP A 215 24.76 -34.83 2.57
C ASP A 215 25.65 -33.59 2.79
N ASP A 216 26.86 -33.56 2.19
CA ASP A 216 27.74 -32.39 2.24
C ASP A 216 27.12 -31.21 1.49
N TRP A 217 26.48 -31.45 0.33
CA TRP A 217 25.77 -30.43 -0.43
C TRP A 217 24.55 -29.90 0.33
N GLN A 218 23.77 -30.78 0.95
CA GLN A 218 22.67 -30.40 1.83
C GLN A 218 23.17 -29.50 2.97
N SER A 219 24.24 -29.93 3.65
CA SER A 219 24.86 -29.18 4.77
C SER A 219 25.38 -27.81 4.34
N LEU A 220 25.95 -27.71 3.13
CA LEU A 220 26.40 -26.44 2.55
C LEU A 220 25.24 -25.49 2.25
N MET A 221 24.11 -26.02 1.77
CA MET A 221 22.97 -25.21 1.36
C MET A 221 22.12 -24.71 2.54
N ILE A 222 21.94 -25.53 3.58
CA ILE A 222 21.05 -25.25 4.74
C ILE A 222 21.21 -23.84 5.31
N PRO A 223 22.43 -23.31 5.59
CA PRO A 223 22.60 -21.97 6.15
C PRO A 223 22.03 -20.85 5.27
N PHE A 224 21.93 -21.07 3.96
CA PHE A 224 21.51 -20.05 3.00
C PHE A 224 20.05 -20.19 2.58
N ILE A 225 19.36 -21.30 2.89
CA ILE A 225 17.99 -21.55 2.40
C ILE A 225 17.03 -20.42 2.78
N THR A 226 17.03 -19.98 4.04
CA THR A 226 16.14 -18.88 4.48
C THR A 226 16.56 -17.52 3.95
N LEU A 227 17.85 -17.36 3.58
CA LEU A 227 18.37 -16.14 2.95
C LEU A 227 18.01 -16.08 1.46
N LEU A 228 17.99 -17.23 0.78
CA LEU A 228 17.60 -17.39 -0.63
C LEU A 228 16.08 -17.32 -0.82
N PHE A 229 15.33 -17.82 0.16
CA PHE A 229 13.88 -17.95 0.09
C PHE A 229 13.24 -17.27 1.32
N PRO A 230 13.16 -15.92 1.32
CA PRO A 230 12.84 -15.12 2.52
C PRO A 230 11.43 -15.33 3.08
N LYS A 231 10.53 -16.02 2.37
CA LYS A 231 9.23 -16.42 2.92
C LYS A 231 9.35 -17.46 4.04
N TYR A 232 10.44 -18.22 4.06
CA TYR A 232 10.70 -19.25 5.06
C TYR A 232 11.50 -18.70 6.24
N ILE A 233 11.07 -19.07 7.44
CA ILE A 233 11.67 -18.60 8.69
C ILE A 233 12.45 -19.70 9.42
N LYS A 234 12.24 -20.97 9.03
CA LYS A 234 12.88 -22.11 9.69
C LYS A 234 13.11 -23.27 8.73
N VAL A 235 14.30 -23.86 8.85
CA VAL A 235 14.66 -25.15 8.26
C VAL A 235 14.53 -26.24 9.33
N LEU A 236 13.91 -27.36 8.96
CA LEU A 236 13.79 -28.57 9.77
C LEU A 236 14.50 -29.72 9.03
N GLU A 237 15.38 -30.42 9.73
CA GLU A 237 16.15 -31.51 9.14
C GLU A 237 15.58 -32.88 9.53
N LYS A 238 15.69 -33.85 8.61
CA LYS A 238 15.29 -35.26 8.80
C LYS A 238 13.88 -35.40 9.39
N VAL A 239 12.92 -34.67 8.81
CA VAL A 239 11.53 -34.64 9.26
C VAL A 239 10.88 -35.99 9.00
N LYS A 240 10.50 -36.66 10.08
CA LYS A 240 9.80 -37.94 10.02
C LYS A 240 8.36 -37.75 9.52
N ILE A 241 7.99 -38.51 8.50
CA ILE A 241 6.61 -38.64 7.99
C ILE A 241 6.19 -40.12 7.90
N PHE A 242 4.90 -40.36 7.72
CA PHE A 242 4.36 -41.71 7.61
C PHE A 242 3.86 -42.02 6.19
N ASP A 243 4.36 -43.11 5.63
CA ASP A 243 3.89 -43.74 4.42
C ASP A 243 2.96 -44.90 4.79
N TYR A 244 1.68 -44.76 4.44
CA TYR A 244 0.62 -45.74 4.69
C TYR A 244 0.34 -46.66 3.49
N TYR A 245 1.08 -46.50 2.38
CA TYR A 245 0.73 -47.08 1.09
C TYR A 245 1.74 -48.12 0.61
N SER A 246 3.03 -47.95 0.89
CA SER A 246 4.05 -48.91 0.44
C SER A 246 3.95 -50.28 1.12
N ASN A 247 3.39 -50.34 2.34
CA ASN A 247 3.11 -51.57 3.05
C ASN A 247 1.67 -51.53 3.59
N PRO A 248 0.71 -52.25 2.98
CA PRO A 248 -0.69 -52.23 3.42
C PRO A 248 -0.91 -52.69 4.86
N SER A 249 0.03 -53.46 5.43
CA SER A 249 -0.10 -54.04 6.77
C SER A 249 0.54 -53.19 7.86
N ALA A 250 1.37 -52.19 7.51
CA ALA A 250 2.06 -51.36 8.51
C ALA A 250 2.46 -49.99 7.96
N LYS A 251 2.38 -48.96 8.82
CA LYS A 251 2.95 -47.65 8.49
C LYS A 251 4.48 -47.75 8.37
N THR A 252 5.02 -47.14 7.32
CA THR A 252 6.46 -47.06 7.10
C THR A 252 6.95 -45.65 7.44
N ASN A 253 8.05 -45.56 8.19
CA ASN A 253 8.69 -44.28 8.44
C ASN A 253 9.41 -43.83 7.16
N ARG A 254 9.17 -42.59 6.74
CA ARG A 254 9.97 -41.88 5.74
C ARG A 254 10.55 -40.63 6.38
N PHE A 255 11.62 -40.11 5.79
CA PHE A 255 12.31 -38.93 6.30
C PHE A 255 12.51 -37.97 5.15
N ILE A 256 12.05 -36.74 5.34
CA ILE A 256 12.32 -35.62 4.44
C ILE A 256 13.63 -34.99 4.94
N ASP A 257 14.65 -34.94 4.08
CA ASP A 257 15.96 -34.45 4.51
C ASP A 257 15.88 -32.99 4.97
N ILE A 258 15.14 -32.16 4.22
CA ILE A 258 14.96 -30.76 4.53
C ILE A 258 13.49 -30.35 4.31
N ALA A 259 12.86 -29.84 5.36
CA ALA A 259 11.55 -29.20 5.31
C ALA A 259 11.64 -27.74 5.75
N LEU A 260 10.70 -26.92 5.28
CA LEU A 260 10.72 -25.47 5.44
C LEU A 260 9.42 -25.00 6.07
N VAL A 261 9.51 -24.15 7.08
CA VAL A 261 8.34 -23.52 7.69
C VAL A 261 8.28 -22.06 7.26
N ASP A 262 7.18 -21.67 6.62
CA ASP A 262 6.94 -20.29 6.21
C ASP A 262 6.50 -19.40 7.39
N ALA A 263 6.47 -18.09 7.15
CA ALA A 263 6.07 -17.10 8.17
C ALA A 263 4.63 -17.32 8.73
N ASN A 264 3.78 -18.08 8.02
CA ASN A 264 2.42 -18.43 8.44
C ASN A 264 2.31 -19.83 9.07
N GLY A 265 3.44 -20.53 9.22
CA GLY A 265 3.51 -21.88 9.76
C GLY A 265 3.28 -23.01 8.74
N ASN A 266 3.16 -22.72 7.44
CA ASN A 266 2.98 -23.78 6.44
C ASN A 266 4.29 -24.53 6.18
N LEU A 267 4.18 -25.86 6.04
CA LEU A 267 5.28 -26.75 5.75
C LEU A 267 5.43 -26.98 4.24
N ASP A 268 6.59 -26.63 3.71
CA ASP A 268 7.06 -26.99 2.37
C ASP A 268 8.31 -27.89 2.50
N ILE A 269 8.79 -28.42 1.38
CA ILE A 269 9.97 -29.32 1.34
C ILE A 269 11.02 -28.80 0.38
N ILE A 270 12.27 -29.17 0.60
CA ILE A 270 13.34 -28.93 -0.37
C ILE A 270 14.18 -30.19 -0.55
N GLU A 271 14.35 -30.60 -1.80
CA GLU A 271 15.16 -31.73 -2.21
C GLU A 271 16.44 -31.19 -2.85
N VAL A 272 17.57 -31.30 -2.15
CA VAL A 272 18.87 -30.89 -2.66
C VAL A 272 19.62 -32.13 -3.09
N LYS A 273 19.93 -32.22 -4.38
CA LYS A 273 20.76 -33.26 -4.97
C LYS A 273 22.14 -32.72 -5.26
N LYS A 274 23.16 -33.57 -5.12
CA LYS A 274 24.52 -33.19 -5.53
C LYS A 274 24.53 -32.76 -7.01
N PRO A 275 25.35 -31.78 -7.42
CA PRO A 275 25.59 -31.51 -8.82
C PRO A 275 26.30 -32.73 -9.41
N PHE A 276 25.69 -33.31 -10.43
CA PHE A 276 26.31 -34.31 -11.27
C PHE A 276 26.57 -33.69 -12.63
N ASP A 277 27.74 -33.98 -13.23
CA ASP A 277 28.12 -33.52 -14.56
C ASP A 277 27.31 -34.20 -15.69
N ASP A 278 26.42 -35.13 -15.33
CA ASP A 278 25.61 -35.90 -16.25
C ASP A 278 24.14 -35.43 -16.31
N LYS A 279 23.96 -34.38 -17.11
CA LYS A 279 22.78 -34.01 -17.91
C LYS A 279 21.42 -34.24 -17.25
N ILE A 280 20.79 -33.15 -16.84
CA ILE A 280 19.37 -33.09 -16.43
C ILE A 280 18.41 -33.61 -17.52
N LEU A 281 18.86 -33.57 -18.78
CA LEU A 281 18.17 -34.08 -19.95
C LEU A 281 18.98 -35.19 -20.63
N ARG A 282 18.32 -36.15 -21.28
CA ARG A 282 19.02 -37.20 -22.04
C ARG A 282 19.87 -36.62 -23.18
N LYS A 283 20.98 -37.30 -23.50
CA LYS A 283 21.90 -36.91 -24.59
C LYS A 283 21.20 -36.85 -25.95
N THR A 284 20.41 -37.89 -26.23
CA THR A 284 19.75 -38.08 -27.51
C THR A 284 18.28 -37.71 -27.36
N PRO A 285 17.74 -36.85 -28.24
CA PRO A 285 16.31 -36.52 -28.22
C PRO A 285 15.47 -37.74 -28.60
N TYR A 286 14.28 -37.82 -28.04
CA TYR A 286 13.25 -38.77 -28.46
C TYR A 286 12.19 -38.03 -29.27
N ARG A 287 12.12 -38.31 -30.58
CA ARG A 287 11.23 -37.60 -31.52
C ARG A 287 11.38 -36.08 -31.39
N ASP A 288 12.60 -35.59 -31.56
CA ASP A 288 12.97 -34.16 -31.47
C ASP A 288 12.76 -33.49 -30.10
N ASN A 289 12.46 -34.24 -29.04
CA ASN A 289 12.31 -33.70 -27.68
C ASN A 289 13.41 -34.22 -26.74
N TYR A 290 14.02 -33.33 -25.97
CA TYR A 290 14.92 -33.67 -24.88
C TYR A 290 14.13 -34.01 -23.62
N ILE A 291 14.22 -35.27 -23.21
CA ILE A 291 13.46 -35.79 -22.06
C ILE A 291 14.31 -35.81 -20.78
N PRO A 292 13.68 -35.69 -19.59
CA PRO A 292 14.38 -35.80 -18.31
C PRO A 292 15.19 -37.09 -18.16
N THR A 293 16.29 -37.01 -17.41
CA THR A 293 17.01 -38.21 -16.94
C THR A 293 16.31 -38.88 -15.76
N SER A 294 16.80 -40.05 -15.37
CA SER A 294 16.33 -40.80 -14.20
C SER A 294 16.50 -40.00 -12.91
N GLU A 295 17.55 -39.19 -12.82
CA GLU A 295 17.90 -38.39 -11.66
C GLU A 295 16.89 -37.27 -11.46
N LEU A 296 16.61 -36.47 -12.50
CA LEU A 296 15.58 -35.43 -12.44
C LEU A 296 14.20 -36.05 -12.18
N SER A 297 13.84 -37.11 -12.91
CA SER A 297 12.55 -37.78 -12.75
C SER A 297 12.38 -38.38 -11.35
N GLY A 298 13.47 -38.94 -10.80
CA GLY A 298 13.53 -39.50 -9.45
C GLY A 298 13.35 -38.45 -8.37
N GLY A 299 14.04 -37.30 -8.50
CA GLY A 299 13.87 -36.16 -7.59
C GLY A 299 12.44 -35.62 -7.59
N ILE A 300 11.83 -35.47 -8.77
CA ILE A 300 10.43 -35.07 -8.90
C ILE A 300 9.50 -36.07 -8.20
N MET A 301 9.64 -37.36 -8.50
CA MET A 301 8.84 -38.42 -7.89
C MET A 301 8.99 -38.47 -6.36
N GLN A 302 10.20 -38.24 -5.85
CA GLN A 302 10.49 -38.21 -4.42
C GLN A 302 9.76 -37.04 -3.73
N ALA A 303 9.86 -35.84 -4.30
CA ALA A 303 9.15 -34.65 -3.82
C ALA A 303 7.63 -34.84 -3.85
N GLU A 304 7.08 -35.40 -4.94
CA GLU A 304 5.65 -35.69 -5.06
C GLU A 304 5.18 -36.68 -3.98
N LYS A 305 5.94 -37.74 -3.71
CA LYS A 305 5.62 -38.70 -2.64
C LYS A 305 5.61 -38.04 -1.27
N TYR A 306 6.57 -37.17 -0.97
CA TYR A 306 6.61 -36.44 0.30
C TYR A 306 5.40 -35.51 0.46
N ILE A 307 5.07 -34.72 -0.56
CA ILE A 307 3.87 -33.86 -0.56
C ILE A 307 2.61 -34.71 -0.35
N PHE A 308 2.50 -35.84 -1.06
CA PHE A 308 1.38 -36.76 -0.95
C PHE A 308 1.24 -37.32 0.48
N HIS A 309 2.33 -37.83 1.07
CA HIS A 309 2.30 -38.40 2.41
C HIS A 309 1.99 -37.35 3.48
N LEU A 310 2.56 -36.15 3.37
CA LEU A 310 2.21 -35.02 4.23
C LEU A 310 0.71 -34.71 4.14
N SER A 311 0.20 -34.50 2.92
CA SER A 311 -1.20 -34.16 2.68
C SER A 311 -2.17 -35.22 3.23
N LYS A 312 -1.78 -36.50 3.19
CA LYS A 312 -2.57 -37.60 3.78
C LYS A 312 -2.48 -37.68 5.29
N TRP A 313 -1.39 -37.23 5.90
CA TRP A 313 -1.22 -37.22 7.35
C TRP A 313 -2.10 -36.14 8.02
N GLY A 314 -2.27 -35.01 7.35
CA GLY A 314 -3.23 -33.95 7.73
C GLY A 314 -3.06 -33.44 9.15
N VAL A 315 -4.18 -33.12 9.81
CA VAL A 315 -4.22 -32.51 11.17
C VAL A 315 -3.45 -33.33 12.22
N LYS A 316 -3.38 -34.65 12.07
CA LYS A 316 -2.59 -35.49 12.99
C LYS A 316 -1.10 -35.20 12.84
N GLY A 317 -0.62 -35.09 11.60
CA GLY A 317 0.77 -34.71 11.30
C GLY A 317 1.11 -33.31 11.76
N GLU A 318 0.21 -32.36 11.56
CA GLU A 318 0.37 -30.98 12.07
C GLU A 318 0.63 -30.97 13.58
N LYS A 319 -0.16 -31.71 14.36
CA LYS A 319 0.01 -31.81 15.82
C LYS A 319 1.33 -32.49 16.21
N GLU A 320 1.67 -33.60 15.57
CA GLU A 320 2.92 -34.34 15.86
C GLU A 320 4.15 -33.48 15.54
N LEU A 321 4.17 -32.83 14.38
CA LEU A 321 5.26 -31.94 13.96
C LEU A 321 5.34 -30.70 14.86
N THR A 322 4.22 -30.05 15.16
CA THR A 322 4.19 -28.88 16.04
C THR A 322 4.77 -29.20 17.41
N ASN A 323 4.42 -30.36 17.99
CA ASN A 323 4.96 -30.79 19.28
C ASN A 323 6.47 -31.11 19.18
N ALA A 324 6.90 -31.79 18.12
CA ALA A 324 8.31 -32.15 17.93
C ALA A 324 9.22 -30.92 17.78
N TYR A 325 8.74 -29.87 17.10
CA TYR A 325 9.54 -28.70 16.73
C TYR A 325 9.20 -27.43 17.51
N LYS A 326 8.33 -27.50 18.53
CA LYS A 326 7.84 -26.35 19.32
C LYS A 326 8.94 -25.40 19.80
N ASN A 327 10.05 -25.96 20.30
CA ASN A 327 11.16 -25.17 20.86
C ASN A 327 12.02 -24.48 19.79
N SER A 328 11.79 -24.80 18.52
CA SER A 328 12.52 -24.25 17.38
C SER A 328 11.71 -23.25 16.56
N LEU A 329 10.45 -23.00 16.96
CA LEU A 329 9.49 -22.13 16.30
C LEU A 329 9.15 -20.90 17.16
N PRO A 330 8.68 -19.80 16.56
CA PRO A 330 8.13 -18.67 17.31
C PRO A 330 7.02 -19.08 18.28
N ALA A 331 6.91 -18.36 19.39
CA ALA A 331 5.91 -18.64 20.42
C ALA A 331 4.48 -18.60 19.82
N GLY A 332 3.73 -19.69 20.04
CA GLY A 332 2.35 -19.82 19.55
C GLY A 332 2.20 -20.25 18.09
N MET A 333 3.30 -20.43 17.35
CA MET A 333 3.25 -20.94 15.98
C MET A 333 2.96 -22.45 15.94
N CYS A 334 2.10 -22.86 15.01
CA CYS A 334 1.81 -24.26 14.70
C CYS A 334 2.23 -24.58 13.27
N ILE A 335 2.73 -25.80 13.05
CA ILE A 335 3.03 -26.31 11.72
C ILE A 335 1.72 -26.72 11.04
N ARG A 336 1.52 -26.27 9.79
CA ARG A 336 0.37 -26.57 8.94
C ARG A 336 0.78 -27.34 7.70
N ILE A 337 -0.03 -28.32 7.31
CA ILE A 337 0.14 -29.09 6.10
C ILE A 337 -0.94 -28.64 5.11
N SER A 338 -0.84 -27.40 4.65
CA SER A 338 -1.83 -26.75 3.78
C SER A 338 -1.30 -26.66 2.35
N ASN A 339 -1.56 -27.71 1.56
CA ASN A 339 -1.07 -27.85 0.18
C ASN A 339 0.46 -27.63 0.05
N PRO A 340 1.29 -28.51 0.66
CA PRO A 340 2.74 -28.38 0.66
C PRO A 340 3.32 -28.26 -0.74
N LYS A 341 4.33 -27.42 -0.90
CA LYS A 341 5.12 -27.27 -2.12
C LYS A 341 6.51 -27.86 -1.94
N ALA A 342 7.18 -28.11 -3.05
CA ALA A 342 8.57 -28.53 -3.07
C ALA A 342 9.45 -27.54 -3.83
N ILE A 343 10.71 -27.48 -3.42
CA ILE A 343 11.80 -26.92 -4.21
C ILE A 343 12.77 -28.07 -4.50
N ILE A 344 13.22 -28.22 -5.73
CA ILE A 344 14.26 -29.18 -6.10
C ILE A 344 15.46 -28.38 -6.58
N ILE A 345 16.61 -28.57 -5.94
CA ILE A 345 17.90 -28.03 -6.41
C ILE A 345 18.69 -29.22 -6.93
N VAL A 346 18.86 -29.31 -8.25
CA VAL A 346 19.40 -30.50 -8.91
C VAL A 346 20.25 -30.15 -10.13
N GLY A 347 21.42 -30.78 -10.19
CA GLY A 347 22.24 -30.83 -11.40
C GLY A 347 22.74 -29.48 -11.91
N ARG A 348 23.34 -29.54 -13.09
CA ARG A 348 23.92 -28.42 -13.81
C ARG A 348 23.16 -28.23 -15.12
N ASP A 349 23.06 -27.01 -15.63
CA ASP A 349 22.51 -26.77 -16.97
C ASP A 349 23.56 -26.93 -18.09
N GLN A 350 24.46 -27.89 -17.88
CA GLN A 350 25.57 -28.22 -18.75
C GLN A 350 25.37 -29.64 -19.31
N ILE A 351 25.71 -29.82 -20.58
CA ILE A 351 25.57 -31.08 -21.30
C ILE A 351 26.88 -31.37 -22.05
N ALA A 352 27.58 -32.45 -21.65
CA ALA A 352 28.84 -32.89 -22.27
C ALA A 352 29.93 -31.79 -22.28
N ASN A 353 30.17 -31.18 -21.12
CA ASN A 353 31.16 -30.12 -20.89
C ASN A 353 30.90 -28.81 -21.66
N GLY A 354 29.67 -28.61 -22.15
CA GLY A 354 29.21 -27.36 -22.76
C GLY A 354 27.86 -26.93 -22.22
N ASN A 355 27.42 -25.73 -22.57
CA ASN A 355 26.08 -25.23 -22.21
C ASN A 355 24.99 -26.02 -22.93
N MET A 356 23.80 -26.08 -22.34
CA MET A 356 22.60 -26.54 -23.04
C MET A 356 22.36 -25.74 -24.33
N THR A 357 21.90 -26.41 -25.38
CA THR A 357 21.43 -25.78 -26.62
C THR A 357 20.08 -25.09 -26.39
N ASP A 358 19.67 -24.18 -27.28
CA ASP A 358 18.37 -23.50 -27.19
C ASP A 358 17.19 -24.49 -27.11
N GLY A 359 17.26 -25.59 -27.86
CA GLY A 359 16.23 -26.65 -27.80
C GLY A 359 16.19 -27.35 -26.44
N GLN A 360 17.36 -27.62 -25.83
CA GLN A 360 17.45 -28.20 -24.50
C GLN A 360 16.94 -27.24 -23.42
N LEU A 361 17.26 -25.96 -23.53
CA LEU A 361 16.77 -24.91 -22.64
C LEU A 361 15.25 -24.77 -22.72
N LEU A 362 14.69 -24.78 -23.93
CA LEU A 362 13.24 -24.72 -24.16
C LEU A 362 12.54 -25.93 -23.53
N ASP A 363 13.01 -27.14 -23.80
CA ASP A 363 12.41 -28.36 -23.26
C ASP A 363 12.52 -28.41 -21.74
N PHE A 364 13.66 -28.00 -21.18
CA PHE A 364 13.83 -27.91 -19.73
C PHE A 364 12.88 -26.90 -19.10
N GLU A 365 12.71 -25.73 -19.72
CA GLU A 365 11.74 -24.71 -19.25
C GLU A 365 10.30 -25.23 -19.31
N ILE A 366 9.91 -25.98 -20.36
CA ILE A 366 8.60 -26.64 -20.45
C ILE A 366 8.41 -27.62 -19.29
N ILE A 367 9.44 -28.42 -18.96
CA ILE A 367 9.41 -29.35 -17.82
C ILE A 367 9.24 -28.58 -16.50
N LYS A 368 10.01 -27.51 -16.26
CA LYS A 368 9.87 -26.67 -15.05
C LYS A 368 8.45 -26.13 -14.91
N ARG A 369 7.90 -25.56 -15.99
CA ARG A 369 6.54 -24.99 -16.00
C ARG A 369 5.44 -26.02 -15.78
N LYS A 370 5.63 -27.26 -16.23
CA LYS A 370 4.67 -28.35 -15.97
C LYS A 370 4.44 -28.57 -14.47
N TYR A 371 5.47 -28.40 -13.64
CA TYR A 371 5.39 -28.64 -12.19
C TYR A 371 5.25 -27.38 -11.34
N ALA A 372 5.38 -26.18 -11.92
CA ALA A 372 5.52 -24.90 -11.19
C ALA A 372 4.42 -24.59 -10.15
N ASN A 373 3.21 -25.16 -10.26
CA ASN A 373 2.17 -25.00 -9.25
C ASN A 373 2.50 -25.68 -7.91
N MET A 374 3.32 -26.74 -7.95
CA MET A 374 3.61 -27.62 -6.81
C MET A 374 5.11 -27.74 -6.52
N ILE A 375 5.97 -27.73 -7.55
CA ILE A 375 7.41 -27.95 -7.44
C ILE A 375 8.15 -26.86 -8.23
N ASP A 376 9.04 -26.11 -7.57
CA ASP A 376 10.02 -25.26 -8.23
C ASP A 376 11.30 -26.08 -8.49
N ILE A 377 11.69 -26.22 -9.75
CA ILE A 377 12.87 -27.01 -10.16
C ILE A 377 13.98 -26.04 -10.56
N LEU A 378 15.11 -26.14 -9.89
CA LEU A 378 16.26 -25.26 -10.02
C LEU A 378 17.53 -26.06 -10.29
N THR A 379 18.35 -25.59 -11.21
CA THR A 379 19.75 -26.01 -11.30
C THR A 379 20.63 -25.11 -10.43
N TYR A 380 21.83 -25.57 -10.10
CA TYR A 380 22.80 -24.70 -9.42
C TYR A 380 23.17 -23.48 -10.28
N ASP A 381 23.22 -23.64 -11.61
CA ASP A 381 23.46 -22.55 -12.55
C ASP A 381 22.29 -21.55 -12.62
N ASP A 382 21.03 -22.03 -12.55
CA ASP A 382 19.83 -21.19 -12.41
C ASP A 382 19.91 -20.35 -11.14
N LEU A 383 20.32 -20.96 -10.03
CA LEU A 383 20.49 -20.26 -8.76
C LEU A 383 21.59 -19.19 -8.82
N LEU A 384 22.75 -19.52 -9.38
CA LEU A 384 23.86 -18.57 -9.57
C LEU A 384 23.48 -17.41 -10.50
N ARG A 385 22.77 -17.68 -11.60
CA ARG A 385 22.25 -16.62 -12.48
C ARG A 385 21.28 -15.70 -11.76
N ARG A 386 20.35 -16.25 -10.97
CA ARG A 386 19.40 -15.44 -10.16
C ARG A 386 20.15 -14.54 -9.18
N LEU A 387 21.17 -15.06 -8.50
CA LEU A 387 22.02 -14.30 -7.58
C LEU A 387 22.77 -13.18 -8.31
N ASN A 388 23.43 -13.48 -9.42
CA ASN A 388 24.16 -12.48 -10.21
C ASN A 388 23.25 -11.36 -10.71
N ASN A 389 22.09 -11.70 -11.29
CA ASN A 389 21.16 -10.70 -11.79
C ASN A 389 20.59 -9.83 -10.65
N THR A 390 20.36 -10.41 -9.48
CA THR A 390 19.89 -9.67 -8.29
C THR A 390 20.97 -8.71 -7.80
N ILE A 391 22.23 -9.16 -7.75
CA ILE A 391 23.37 -8.31 -7.36
C ILE A 391 23.52 -7.12 -8.31
N GLU A 392 23.47 -7.35 -9.62
CA GLU A 392 23.59 -6.27 -10.61
C GLU A 392 22.42 -5.29 -10.53
N ALA A 393 21.18 -5.79 -10.39
CA ALA A 393 20.00 -4.93 -10.22
C ALA A 393 20.07 -4.05 -8.96
N LEU A 394 20.72 -4.51 -7.89
CA LEU A 394 20.89 -3.76 -6.65
C LEU A 394 22.00 -2.70 -6.73
N LYS A 395 22.98 -2.86 -7.63
CA LYS A 395 24.06 -1.88 -7.84
C LYS A 395 23.59 -0.63 -8.61
N GLY A 396 22.52 -0.75 -9.39
CA GLY A 396 21.98 0.31 -10.23
C GLY A 396 22.38 0.13 -11.69
#